data_AF-A0A2S4V6I7-F1
#
_entry.id   AF-A0A2S4V6I7-F1
#
_cell.length_a   1.000
_cell.length_b   1.000
_cell.length_c   1.000
_cell.angle_alpha   90.00
_cell.angle_beta   90.00
_cell.angle_gamma   90.00
#
_symmetry.space_group_name_H-M   'P 1'
#
loop_
_entity.id
_entity.type
_entity.pdbx_description
1 polymer ?
#
loop_
_entity_poly.entity_id
_entity_poly.type
_entity_poly.pdbx_seq_one_letter_code
_entity_poly.pdbx_strand_id
1 'polypeptide(L)'
;DIVVLESPARFTDPYRFKITFECIAPLKDVISNHFSFIANIEWKLIYVGSPQTTDKDQELDTCMVSPVPVGVDSFKFKDTPEL
;
A
#
# COMPACT_ATOMS: atom_id res chain seq x y z
N ASP A 1 11.78 -3.95 -1.86
CA ASP A 1 11.56 -4.57 -3.17
C ASP A 1 10.08 -4.57 -3.52
N ILE A 2 9.74 -4.41 -4.80
CA ILE A 2 8.35 -4.45 -5.30
C ILE A 2 8.31 -5.37 -6.52
N VAL A 3 7.52 -6.43 -6.44
CA VAL A 3 7.30 -7.36 -7.55
C VAL A 3 5.87 -7.20 -8.05
N VAL A 4 5.71 -6.87 -9.33
CA VAL A 4 4.41 -6.94 -10.02
C VAL A 4 4.11 -8.40 -10.32
N LEU A 5 3.02 -8.91 -9.76
CA LEU A 5 2.54 -10.26 -9.97
C LEU A 5 1.57 -10.26 -11.15
N GLU A 6 1.50 -11.38 -11.87
CA GLU A 6 0.51 -11.59 -12.94
C GLU A 6 0.62 -10.57 -14.09
N SER A 7 1.82 -10.10 -14.42
CA SER A 7 2.10 -9.25 -15.59
C SER A 7 2.70 -10.08 -16.75
N PRO A 8 2.19 -9.97 -18.00
CA PRO A 8 1.15 -9.03 -18.48
C PRO A 8 -0.27 -9.41 -18.04
N ALA A 9 -1.12 -8.39 -17.85
CA ALA A 9 -2.53 -8.52 -17.45
C ALA A 9 -3.46 -7.73 -18.39
N ARG A 10 -4.77 -7.96 -18.31
CA ARG A 10 -5.76 -7.09 -18.97
C ARG A 10 -5.92 -5.79 -18.20
N PHE A 11 -6.40 -4.74 -18.87
CA PHE A 11 -6.65 -3.44 -18.23
C PHE A 11 -7.61 -3.51 -17.04
N THR A 12 -8.58 -4.42 -17.09
CA THR A 12 -9.60 -4.63 -16.05
C THR A 12 -9.20 -5.67 -15.02
N ASP A 13 -8.02 -6.29 -15.16
CA ASP A 13 -7.53 -7.23 -14.14
C ASP A 13 -6.96 -6.44 -12.97
N PRO A 14 -7.14 -6.91 -11.72
CA PRO A 14 -6.59 -6.26 -10.55
C PRO A 14 -5.06 -6.24 -10.58
N TYR A 15 -4.48 -5.11 -10.21
CA TYR A 15 -3.08 -4.98 -9.85
C TYR A 15 -2.73 -5.83 -8.64
N ARG A 16 -1.61 -6.55 -8.75
CA ARG A 16 -1.10 -7.39 -7.67
C ARG A 16 0.37 -7.12 -7.47
N PHE A 17 0.72 -6.73 -6.25
CA PHE A 17 2.09 -6.46 -5.85
C PHE A 17 2.48 -7.37 -4.70
N LYS A 18 3.70 -7.91 -4.74
CA LYS A 18 4.39 -8.34 -3.53
C LYS A 18 5.32 -7.22 -3.12
N ILE A 19 5.04 -6.61 -1.97
CA ILE A 19 5.82 -5.50 -1.41
C ILE A 19 6.68 -6.06 -0.28
N THR A 20 7.98 -5.76 -0.33
CA THR A 20 8.95 -6.09 0.73
C THR A 20 9.61 -4.80 1.19
N PHE A 21 9.55 -4.52 2.48
CA PHE A 21 10.09 -3.28 3.07
C PHE A 21 10.88 -3.60 4.34
N GLU A 22 11.69 -2.65 4.79
CA GLU A 22 12.45 -2.75 6.04
C GLU A 22 12.04 -1.63 7.00
N CYS A 23 11.65 -2.03 8.21
CA CYS A 23 11.37 -1.13 9.32
C CYS A 23 12.62 -1.06 10.21
N ILE A 24 13.36 0.05 10.15
CA ILE A 24 14.65 0.19 10.85
C ILE A 24 14.52 0.54 12.35
N ALA A 25 13.33 0.94 12.80
CA ALA A 25 13.05 1.30 14.19
C ALA A 25 11.55 1.18 14.49
N PRO A 26 11.12 0.94 15.75
CA PRO A 26 9.71 0.89 16.11
C PRO A 26 8.99 2.18 15.70
N LEU A 27 7.90 2.05 14.95
CA LEU A 27 7.09 3.20 14.58
C LEU A 27 6.40 3.73 15.85
N LYS A 28 6.43 5.06 16.03
CA LYS A 28 5.77 5.74 17.14
C LYS A 28 4.38 6.17 16.69
N ASP A 29 3.35 5.91 17.50
CA ASP A 29 2.03 6.49 17.26
C ASP A 29 2.13 8.01 17.41
N VAL A 30 1.81 8.76 16.34
CA VAL A 30 1.81 10.23 16.35
C VAL A 30 0.53 10.78 17.02
N ILE A 31 -0.33 9.91 17.57
CA ILE A 31 -1.58 10.30 18.22
C ILE A 31 -1.65 9.65 19.60
N SER A 32 -1.07 10.32 20.60
CA SER A 32 -1.31 10.02 22.00
C SER A 32 -2.81 10.17 22.29
N ASN A 33 -3.44 9.11 22.81
CA ASN A 33 -4.42 9.08 23.93
C ASN A 33 -5.47 7.98 23.72
N HIS A 34 -5.37 6.96 24.58
CA HIS A 34 -6.36 5.89 24.85
C HIS A 34 -6.62 4.84 23.74
N PHE A 35 -5.97 3.69 23.94
CA PHE A 35 -6.45 2.33 23.60
C PHE A 35 -6.25 1.79 22.17
N SER A 36 -5.05 1.90 21.59
CA SER A 36 -4.49 0.87 20.68
C SER A 36 -3.03 1.20 20.33
N PHE A 37 -2.07 0.31 20.65
CA PHE A 37 -0.62 0.47 20.39
C PHE A 37 -0.21 -0.18 19.08
N ILE A 38 -0.94 0.07 17.99
CA ILE A 38 -0.59 -0.54 16.70
C ILE A 38 -0.10 0.51 15.74
N ALA A 39 1.23 0.55 15.62
CA ALA A 39 1.98 1.20 14.57
C ALA A 39 1.46 0.76 13.19
N ASN A 40 0.89 1.71 12.44
CA ASN A 40 0.31 1.44 11.13
C ASN A 40 1.06 2.17 10.03
N ILE A 41 1.23 1.52 8.88
CA ILE A 41 1.62 2.16 7.62
C ILE A 41 0.45 2.06 6.65
N GLU A 42 0.04 3.20 6.12
CA GLU A 42 -0.95 3.28 5.03
C GLU A 42 -0.23 3.20 3.68
N TRP A 43 -0.64 2.25 2.84
CA TRP A 43 -0.21 2.12 1.45
C TRP A 43 -1.36 2.45 0.53
N LYS A 44 -1.09 3.25 -0.52
CA LYS A 44 -2.07 3.66 -1.52
C LYS A 44 -1.61 3.25 -2.92
N LEU A 45 -2.53 2.76 -3.73
CA LEU A 45 -2.33 2.57 -5.16
C LEU A 45 -2.99 3.72 -5.92
N ILE A 46 -2.19 4.49 -6.66
CA ILE A 46 -2.67 5.65 -7.42
C ILE A 46 -2.39 5.41 -8.89
N TYR A 47 -3.44 5.45 -9.71
CA TYR A 47 -3.33 5.45 -11.17
C TYR A 47 -3.23 6.89 -11.67
N VAL A 48 -2.14 7.21 -12.37
CA VAL A 48 -1.91 8.53 -12.97
C VAL A 48 -2.41 8.50 -14.41
N GLY A 49 -3.59 9.08 -14.65
CA GLY A 49 -4.22 9.08 -15.97
C GLY A 49 -3.60 10.06 -16.97
N SER A 50 -2.89 11.08 -16.47
CA SER A 50 -2.20 12.09 -17.28
C SER A 50 -0.94 12.56 -16.55
N PRO A 51 0.25 12.50 -17.15
CA PRO A 51 1.47 12.93 -16.48
C PRO A 51 1.59 14.46 -16.36
N GLN A 52 0.74 15.24 -17.04
CA GLN A 52 0.79 16.71 -17.00
C GLN A 52 -0.06 17.33 -15.88
N THR A 53 -1.06 16.62 -15.38
CA THR A 53 -2.02 17.16 -14.41
C THR A 53 -2.50 16.07 -13.45
N THR A 54 -2.80 16.46 -12.21
CA THR A 54 -3.34 15.55 -11.18
C THR A 54 -4.85 15.35 -11.29
N ASP A 55 -5.54 16.10 -12.16
CA ASP A 55 -7.00 16.08 -12.30
C ASP A 55 -7.56 14.72 -12.78
N LYS A 56 -6.69 13.83 -13.25
CA LYS A 56 -7.02 12.49 -13.75
C LYS A 56 -6.42 11.38 -12.89
N ASP A 57 -5.89 11.70 -11.72
CA ASP A 57 -5.36 10.72 -10.79
C ASP A 57 -6.50 10.03 -10.05
N GLN A 58 -6.39 8.71 -9.88
CA GLN A 58 -7.39 7.89 -9.21
C GLN A 58 -6.72 7.08 -8.10
N GLU A 59 -7.19 7.22 -6.86
CA GLU A 59 -6.83 6.30 -5.77
C GLU A 59 -7.63 5.00 -6.00
N LEU A 60 -6.95 3.94 -6.44
CA LEU A 60 -7.58 2.67 -6.81
C LEU A 60 -7.88 1.80 -5.58
N ASP A 61 -6.96 1.78 -4.62
CA ASP A 61 -7.14 1.05 -3.36
C ASP A 61 -6.16 1.58 -2.30
N THR A 62 -6.51 1.35 -1.04
CA THR A 62 -5.74 1.73 0.14
C THR A 62 -5.75 0.59 1.14
N CYS A 63 -4.57 0.23 1.66
CA CYS A 63 -4.44 -0.81 2.68
C CYS A 63 -3.59 -0.34 3.86
N MET A 64 -3.97 -0.80 5.05
CA MET A 64 -3.27 -0.52 6.30
C MET A 64 -2.45 -1.74 6.72
N VAL A 65 -1.15 -1.57 6.93
CA VAL A 65 -0.24 -2.62 7.39
C VAL A 65 0.00 -2.46 8.87
N SER A 66 -0.33 -3.50 9.63
CA SER A 66 -0.46 -3.46 11.08
C SER A 66 -0.48 -4.87 11.67
N PRO A 67 0.31 -5.19 12.71
CA PRO A 67 1.43 -4.41 13.25
C PRO A 67 2.65 -4.44 12.32
N VAL A 68 3.50 -3.41 12.40
CA VAL A 68 4.77 -3.36 11.64
C VAL A 68 5.96 -3.70 12.55
N PRO A 69 6.52 -4.92 12.49
CA PRO A 69 7.70 -5.28 13.27
C PRO A 69 8.96 -4.60 12.75
N VAL A 70 9.97 -4.43 13.61
CA VAL A 70 11.32 -4.01 13.20
C VAL A 70 11.98 -5.14 12.40
N GLY A 71 12.69 -4.78 11.33
CA GLY A 71 13.33 -5.71 10.40
C GLY A 71 12.64 -5.72 9.04
N VAL A 72 12.92 -6.77 8.26
CA VAL A 72 12.36 -6.94 6.91
C VAL A 72 11.02 -7.66 7.00
N ASP A 73 10.00 -7.11 6.35
CA ASP A 73 8.67 -7.69 6.24
C ASP A 73 8.15 -7.65 4.79
N SER A 74 7.18 -8.50 4.46
CA SER A 74 6.57 -8.53 3.14
C SER A 74 5.10 -8.89 3.17
N PHE A 75 4.31 -8.24 2.31
CA PHE A 75 2.88 -8.53 2.15
C PHE A 75 2.47 -8.48 0.68
N LYS A 76 1.27 -8.99 0.38
CA LYS A 76 0.65 -8.87 -0.94
C LYS A 76 -0.38 -7.76 -0.91
N PHE A 77 -0.23 -6.78 -1.79
CA PHE A 77 -1.23 -5.76 -2.05
C PHE A 77 -1.97 -6.13 -3.33
N LYS A 78 -3.28 -6.25 -3.23
CA LYS A 78 -4.18 -6.45 -4.38
C LYS A 78 -5.23 -5.34 -4.31
N ASP A 79 -5.42 -4.64 -5.41
CA ASP A 79 -6.54 -3.69 -5.52
C ASP A 79 -7.87 -4.44 -5.66
N THR A 80 -8.92 -3.83 -5.14
CA THR A 80 -10.29 -4.27 -5.33
C THR A 80 -10.88 -3.43 -6.46
N PRO A 81 -11.09 -3.98 -7.67
CA PRO A 81 -11.74 -3.21 -8.73
C PRO A 81 -13.14 -2.81 -8.25
N GLU A 82 -13.48 -1.53 -8.30
CA GLU A 82 -14.85 -1.09 -8.05
C GLU A 82 -15.78 -1.79 -9.07
N LEU A 83 -16.82 -2.48 -8.57
CA LEU A 83 -17.85 -3.15 -9.38
C LEU A 83 -18.81 -2.16 -10.04
#